data_AF-A0A349BVS0-F1
#
_entry.id   AF-A0A349BVS0-F1
#
_cell.length_a   1.000
_cell.length_b   1.000
_cell.length_c   1.000
_cell.angle_alpha   90.00
_cell.angle_beta   90.00
_cell.angle_gamma   90.00
#
_symmetry.space_group_name_H-M   'P 1'
#
loop_
_entity.id
_entity.type
_entity.pdbx_description
1 polymer ?
#
loop_
_entity_poly.entity_id
_entity_poly.type
_entity_poly.pdbx_seq_one_letter_code
_entity_poly.pdbx_strand_id
1 'polypeptide(L)'
;MKLNVPTLASLKEQGQKPDVVFWVGCAGSFDDRAKKITKAFVKILNHTNTSFAVLGTEESCTGDPAKRAGNEFLFQMQALQNIETLNRYDVTKIVTTCPHCFNTLKNEYPELGGKYEVLHHTQFLKTLIKEGKLKVEGGTYKGKRITFHDPCYLGRANSVFEAPRDLIQKLDAELVEMKSCRAKGLCCGAGGAQMFKDAETGEKEINVERTAEAIETKAEIIAAACPFCTTMMTDGIKHHKQEERVKVMDVAELIANAKDL
;
A
#
# COMPACT_ATOMS: atom_id res chain seq x y z
N MET A 1 5.08 -0.91 -22.18
CA MET A 1 4.50 0.45 -22.18
C MET A 1 5.44 1.39 -21.43
N LYS A 2 5.71 2.60 -21.96
CA LYS A 2 6.47 3.63 -21.24
C LYS A 2 5.54 4.24 -20.19
N LEU A 3 5.91 4.18 -18.90
CA LEU A 3 5.13 4.77 -17.82
C LEU A 3 5.25 6.30 -17.88
N ASN A 4 4.12 7.00 -17.82
CA ASN A 4 4.08 8.45 -17.68
C ASN A 4 3.89 8.81 -16.21
N VAL A 5 4.89 9.46 -15.61
CA VAL A 5 4.90 9.82 -14.18
C VAL A 5 5.33 11.29 -14.06
N PRO A 6 4.40 12.25 -14.24
CA PRO A 6 4.74 13.66 -14.12
C PRO A 6 5.01 14.04 -12.66
N THR A 7 5.85 15.05 -12.45
CA THR A 7 6.09 15.62 -11.11
C THR A 7 5.22 16.85 -10.90
N LEU A 8 4.94 17.18 -9.64
CA LEU A 8 4.24 18.44 -9.33
C LEU A 8 5.01 19.66 -9.85
N ALA A 9 6.34 19.65 -9.74
CA ALA A 9 7.20 20.68 -10.31
C ALA A 9 6.98 20.83 -11.83
N SER A 10 7.00 19.74 -12.60
CA SER A 10 6.86 19.80 -14.05
C SER A 10 5.46 20.22 -14.51
N LEU A 11 4.41 19.84 -13.78
CA LEU A 11 3.04 20.30 -14.08
C LEU A 11 2.86 21.78 -13.73
N LYS A 12 3.47 22.25 -12.63
CA LYS A 12 3.42 23.66 -12.23
C LYS A 12 4.07 24.57 -13.27
N GLU A 13 5.19 24.17 -13.85
CA GLU A 13 5.84 24.89 -14.97
C GLU A 13 4.95 24.98 -16.21
N GLN A 14 4.08 23.98 -16.41
CA GLN A 14 3.12 23.94 -17.52
C GLN A 14 1.79 24.65 -17.19
N GLY A 15 1.65 25.24 -16.00
CA GLY A 15 0.40 25.84 -15.53
C GLY A 15 -0.73 24.83 -15.29
N GLN A 16 -0.40 23.54 -15.13
CA GLN A 16 -1.35 22.46 -14.89
C GLN A 16 -1.36 22.05 -13.41
N LYS A 17 -2.51 21.54 -12.94
CA LYS A 17 -2.66 20.96 -11.61
C LYS A 17 -3.25 19.54 -11.72
N PRO A 18 -2.68 18.54 -11.04
CA PRO A 18 -3.24 17.19 -11.04
C PRO A 18 -4.48 17.10 -10.14
N ASP A 19 -5.35 16.13 -10.38
CA ASP A 19 -6.51 15.85 -9.53
C ASP A 19 -6.10 15.17 -8.21
N VAL A 20 -4.99 14.42 -8.24
CA VAL A 20 -4.47 13.68 -7.09
C VAL A 20 -2.96 13.60 -7.09
N VAL A 21 -2.35 13.69 -5.91
CA VAL A 21 -0.93 13.38 -5.72
C VAL A 21 -0.78 11.91 -5.35
N PHE A 22 0.02 11.17 -6.11
CA PHE A 22 0.45 9.85 -5.69
C PHE A 22 1.68 9.99 -4.78
N TRP A 23 1.48 9.77 -3.49
CA TRP A 23 2.55 9.68 -2.50
C TRP A 23 3.20 8.30 -2.56
N VAL A 24 4.41 8.25 -3.12
CA VAL A 24 5.14 7.00 -3.39
C VAL A 24 5.69 6.41 -2.09
N GLY A 25 6.15 7.28 -1.18
CA GLY A 25 6.77 6.96 0.08
C GLY A 25 8.16 6.34 -0.06
N CYS A 26 8.82 6.15 1.08
CA CYS A 26 10.17 5.59 1.14
C CYS A 26 10.23 4.14 0.63
N ALA A 27 9.29 3.29 1.05
CA ALA A 27 9.23 1.90 0.59
C ALA A 27 9.06 1.82 -0.93
N GLY A 28 8.04 2.50 -1.47
CA GLY A 28 7.73 2.48 -2.90
C GLY A 28 8.84 3.06 -3.80
N SER A 29 9.71 3.89 -3.22
CA SER A 29 10.84 4.52 -3.92
C SER A 29 12.14 3.70 -3.85
N PHE A 30 12.44 3.07 -2.70
CA PHE A 30 13.75 2.47 -2.46
C PHE A 30 13.75 0.94 -2.39
N ASP A 31 12.69 0.30 -1.88
CA ASP A 31 12.61 -1.16 -1.74
C ASP A 31 12.21 -1.84 -3.06
N ASP A 32 12.95 -2.88 -3.47
CA ASP A 32 12.75 -3.52 -4.77
C ASP A 32 11.42 -4.28 -4.90
N ARG A 33 10.90 -4.82 -3.80
CA ARG A 33 9.59 -5.47 -3.79
C ARG A 33 8.48 -4.43 -3.90
N ALA A 34 8.59 -3.33 -3.17
CA ALA A 34 7.64 -2.23 -3.15
C ALA A 34 7.63 -1.43 -4.46
N LYS A 35 8.78 -1.27 -5.14
CA LYS A 35 8.85 -0.66 -6.49
C LYS A 35 7.94 -1.37 -7.49
N LYS A 36 7.74 -2.68 -7.37
CA LYS A 36 6.80 -3.43 -8.23
C LYS A 36 5.35 -2.99 -7.99
N ILE A 37 4.98 -2.77 -6.74
CA ILE A 37 3.67 -2.23 -6.33
C ILE A 37 3.49 -0.81 -6.89
N THR A 38 4.49 0.06 -6.73
CA THR A 38 4.50 1.43 -7.28
C THR A 38 4.27 1.41 -8.79
N LYS A 39 5.02 0.57 -9.53
CA LYS A 39 4.88 0.44 -10.99
C LYS A 39 3.50 -0.09 -11.38
N ALA A 40 2.97 -1.10 -10.68
CA ALA A 40 1.64 -1.64 -10.94
C ALA A 40 0.55 -0.58 -10.73
N PHE A 41 0.64 0.21 -9.66
CA PHE A 41 -0.32 1.28 -9.41
C PHE A 41 -0.22 2.38 -10.47
N VAL A 42 0.99 2.81 -10.85
CA VAL A 42 1.19 3.78 -11.94
C VAL A 42 0.63 3.28 -13.28
N LYS A 43 0.81 1.99 -13.60
CA LYS A 43 0.20 1.38 -14.80
C LYS A 43 -1.32 1.54 -14.79
N ILE A 44 -1.96 1.27 -13.65
CA ILE A 44 -3.40 1.46 -13.51
C ILE A 44 -3.78 2.94 -13.69
N LEU A 45 -3.06 3.87 -13.05
CA LEU A 45 -3.33 5.31 -13.19
C LEU A 45 -3.18 5.79 -14.64
N ASN A 46 -2.16 5.33 -15.36
CA ASN A 46 -1.99 5.63 -16.78
C ASN A 46 -3.11 5.00 -17.63
N HIS A 47 -3.46 3.75 -17.37
CA HIS A 47 -4.53 3.06 -18.10
C HIS A 47 -5.89 3.74 -17.94
N THR A 48 -6.20 4.25 -16.73
CA THR A 48 -7.46 4.93 -16.45
C THR A 48 -7.43 6.42 -16.80
N ASN A 49 -6.34 6.92 -17.41
CA ASN A 49 -6.10 8.34 -17.69
C ASN A 49 -6.34 9.24 -16.47
N THR A 50 -5.94 8.77 -15.28
CA THR A 50 -6.07 9.56 -14.05
C THR A 50 -5.11 10.75 -14.12
N SER A 51 -5.60 11.95 -13.84
CA SER A 51 -4.75 13.13 -13.68
C SER A 51 -4.02 13.05 -12.33
N PHE A 52 -2.77 12.59 -12.35
CA PHE A 52 -1.95 12.48 -11.13
C PHE A 52 -0.55 13.06 -11.32
N ALA A 53 0.12 13.36 -10.21
CA ALA A 53 1.55 13.63 -10.18
C ALA A 53 2.20 13.06 -8.92
N VAL A 54 3.53 12.95 -8.94
CA VAL A 54 4.35 12.62 -7.76
C VAL A 54 5.17 13.84 -7.32
N LEU A 55 5.72 13.82 -6.11
CA LEU A 55 6.66 14.86 -5.66
C LEU A 55 8.08 14.67 -6.22
N GLY A 56 8.40 13.49 -6.75
CA GLY A 56 9.72 13.21 -7.30
C GLY A 56 10.81 13.33 -6.23
N THR A 57 11.86 14.10 -6.50
CA THR A 57 12.97 14.32 -5.56
C THR A 57 12.59 15.20 -4.37
N GLU A 58 11.44 15.88 -4.39
CA GLU A 58 10.93 16.66 -3.26
C GLU A 58 10.17 15.79 -2.24
N GLU A 59 9.94 14.50 -2.52
CA GLU A 59 9.28 13.59 -1.59
C GLU A 59 10.26 13.07 -0.53
N SER A 60 9.92 13.26 0.75
CA SER A 60 10.64 12.64 1.87
C SER A 60 9.82 11.49 2.49
N CYS A 61 10.41 10.78 3.46
CA CYS A 61 9.65 9.86 4.30
C CYS A 61 8.55 10.62 5.05
N THR A 62 7.39 9.97 5.31
CA THR A 62 6.32 10.60 6.11
C THR A 62 6.73 10.86 7.56
N GLY A 63 7.81 10.21 8.02
CA GLY A 63 8.27 10.21 9.39
C GLY A 63 7.69 9.08 10.24
N ASP A 64 6.88 8.17 9.67
CA ASP A 64 6.31 7.03 10.42
C ASP A 64 7.39 6.20 11.14
N PRO A 65 8.47 5.71 10.48
CA PRO A 65 9.50 4.93 11.19
C PRO A 65 10.16 5.69 12.34
N ALA A 66 10.47 6.98 12.14
CA ALA A 66 11.09 7.82 13.16
C ALA A 66 10.18 7.94 14.38
N LYS A 67 8.88 8.23 14.15
CA LYS A 67 7.88 8.32 15.22
C LYS A 67 7.73 7.00 15.97
N ARG A 68 7.63 5.88 15.25
CA ARG A 68 7.51 4.56 15.88
C ARG A 68 8.75 4.11 16.64
N ALA A 69 9.93 4.58 16.24
CA ALA A 69 11.17 4.38 16.98
C ALA A 69 11.32 5.34 18.19
N GLY A 70 10.34 6.22 18.45
CA GLY A 70 10.39 7.19 19.55
C GLY A 70 11.16 8.47 19.24
N ASN A 71 11.60 8.67 18.00
CA ASN A 71 12.27 9.90 17.56
C ASN A 71 11.24 10.94 17.08
N GLU A 72 10.53 11.53 18.03
CA GLU A 72 9.48 12.52 17.77
C GLU A 72 10.01 13.77 17.07
N PHE A 73 11.24 14.21 17.42
CA PHE A 73 11.87 15.38 16.79
C PHE A 73 12.09 15.17 15.30
N LEU A 74 12.66 14.01 14.90
CA LEU A 74 12.85 13.69 13.49
C LEU A 74 11.52 13.54 12.74
N PHE A 75 10.51 12.93 13.39
CA PHE A 75 9.15 12.87 12.83
C PHE A 75 8.60 14.26 12.53
N GLN A 76 8.65 15.20 13.49
CA GLN A 76 8.14 16.55 13.31
C GLN A 76 8.90 17.30 12.22
N MET A 77 10.24 17.20 12.17
CA MET A 77 11.04 17.80 11.11
C MET A 77 10.61 17.31 9.72
N GLN A 78 10.50 15.98 9.54
CA GLN A 78 10.12 15.39 8.26
C GLN A 78 8.68 15.74 7.89
N ALA A 79 7.75 15.70 8.85
CA ALA A 79 6.36 16.03 8.62
C ALA A 79 6.17 17.49 8.23
N LEU A 80 6.79 18.43 8.95
CA LEU A 80 6.70 19.86 8.64
C LEU A 80 7.28 20.20 7.26
N GLN A 81 8.42 19.59 6.89
CA GLN A 81 9.00 19.75 5.55
C GLN A 81 8.06 19.25 4.44
N ASN A 82 7.44 18.09 4.66
CA ASN A 82 6.48 17.54 3.71
C ASN A 82 5.22 18.41 3.60
N ILE A 83 4.70 18.90 4.74
CA ILE A 83 3.53 19.80 4.78
C ILE A 83 3.83 21.09 4.03
N GLU A 84 5.00 21.71 4.25
CA GLU A 84 5.41 22.91 3.53
C GLU A 84 5.42 22.67 2.01
N THR A 85 6.04 21.57 1.59
CA THR A 85 6.12 21.20 0.17
C THR A 85 4.74 20.95 -0.43
N LEU A 86 3.89 20.16 0.22
CA LEU A 86 2.53 19.88 -0.23
C LEU A 86 1.69 21.16 -0.33
N ASN A 87 1.81 22.05 0.64
CA ASN A 87 1.08 23.32 0.66
C ASN A 87 1.56 24.29 -0.44
N ARG A 88 2.87 24.30 -0.76
CA ARG A 88 3.44 25.09 -1.86
C ARG A 88 2.88 24.72 -3.25
N TYR A 89 2.38 23.50 -3.38
CA TYR A 89 1.74 22.99 -4.59
C TYR A 89 0.20 23.01 -4.51
N ASP A 90 -0.38 23.59 -3.45
CA ASP A 90 -1.83 23.60 -3.18
C ASP A 90 -2.45 22.19 -3.19
N VAL A 91 -1.72 21.19 -2.69
CA VAL A 91 -2.19 19.80 -2.69
C VAL A 91 -3.38 19.65 -1.74
N THR A 92 -4.49 19.10 -2.26
CA THR A 92 -5.70 18.83 -1.48
C THR A 92 -5.98 17.34 -1.32
N LYS A 93 -5.57 16.52 -2.31
CA LYS A 93 -5.89 15.09 -2.38
C LYS A 93 -4.65 14.25 -2.61
N ILE A 94 -4.47 13.23 -1.76
CA ILE A 94 -3.32 12.33 -1.77
C ILE A 94 -3.81 10.89 -1.85
N VAL A 95 -3.19 10.09 -2.71
CA VAL A 95 -3.33 8.63 -2.72
C VAL A 95 -2.00 7.98 -2.40
N THR A 96 -1.99 6.89 -1.64
CA THR A 96 -0.77 6.12 -1.37
C THR A 96 -1.03 4.62 -1.34
N THR A 97 -0.01 3.84 -1.71
CA THR A 97 -0.05 2.37 -1.65
C THR A 97 0.35 1.82 -0.28
N CYS A 98 0.83 2.67 0.63
CA CYS A 98 1.34 2.26 1.93
C CYS A 98 0.42 2.68 3.09
N PRO A 99 -0.17 1.74 3.85
CA PRO A 99 -0.98 2.04 5.02
C PRO A 99 -0.28 2.85 6.12
N HIS A 100 1.06 2.73 6.24
CA HIS A 100 1.84 3.55 7.17
C HIS A 100 1.82 5.02 6.75
N CYS A 101 2.12 5.29 5.47
CA CYS A 101 2.03 6.64 4.92
C CYS A 101 0.61 7.18 5.02
N PHE A 102 -0.39 6.36 4.66
CA PHE A 102 -1.81 6.70 4.76
C PHE A 102 -2.19 7.11 6.18
N ASN A 103 -1.81 6.33 7.20
CA ASN A 103 -2.12 6.64 8.59
C ASN A 103 -1.47 7.95 9.04
N THR A 104 -0.19 8.13 8.75
CA THR A 104 0.55 9.33 9.20
C THR A 104 0.04 10.59 8.49
N LEU A 105 -0.14 10.56 7.17
CA LEU A 105 -0.67 11.69 6.40
C LEU A 105 -2.11 12.05 6.83
N LYS A 106 -2.95 11.04 7.12
CA LYS A 106 -4.36 11.26 7.42
C LYS A 106 -4.61 11.67 8.87
N ASN A 107 -3.95 11.01 9.82
CA ASN A 107 -4.31 11.07 11.24
C ASN A 107 -3.31 11.88 12.08
N GLU A 108 -2.05 12.04 11.62
CA GLU A 108 -0.99 12.67 12.43
C GLU A 108 -0.56 14.02 11.87
N TYR A 109 -0.51 14.19 10.55
CA TYR A 109 -0.21 15.49 9.94
C TYR A 109 -1.21 16.62 10.30
N PRO A 110 -2.51 16.35 10.55
CA PRO A 110 -3.43 17.40 10.99
C PRO A 110 -3.02 18.10 12.28
N GLU A 111 -2.36 17.40 13.20
CA GLU A 111 -1.84 17.99 14.45
C GLU A 111 -0.70 18.99 14.20
N LEU A 112 -0.03 18.87 13.06
CA LEU A 112 1.05 19.74 12.60
C LEU A 112 0.61 20.75 11.53
N GLY A 113 -0.71 20.85 11.27
CA GLY A 113 -1.30 21.78 10.31
C GLY A 113 -1.43 21.26 8.87
N GLY A 114 -1.02 20.02 8.58
CA GLY A 114 -1.18 19.38 7.27
C GLY A 114 -2.54 18.69 7.14
N LYS A 115 -3.46 19.27 6.36
CA LYS A 115 -4.82 18.73 6.17
C LYS A 115 -5.07 18.39 4.71
N TYR A 116 -5.24 17.10 4.42
CA TYR A 116 -5.43 16.58 3.07
C TYR A 116 -6.53 15.53 3.03
N GLU A 117 -7.22 15.38 1.91
CA GLU A 117 -8.01 14.19 1.62
C GLU A 117 -7.05 13.05 1.28
N VAL A 118 -6.82 12.13 2.23
CA VAL A 118 -5.90 11.00 2.03
C VAL A 118 -6.69 9.72 1.78
N LEU A 119 -6.40 9.05 0.67
CA LEU A 119 -6.96 7.75 0.30
C LEU A 119 -5.89 6.68 0.23
N HIS A 120 -6.20 5.49 0.71
CA HIS A 120 -5.40 4.31 0.40
C HIS A 120 -5.70 3.85 -1.03
N HIS A 121 -4.72 3.28 -1.73
CA HIS A 121 -4.85 2.87 -3.13
C HIS A 121 -6.06 1.95 -3.36
N THR A 122 -6.38 1.04 -2.44
CA THR A 122 -7.56 0.16 -2.57
C THR A 122 -8.89 0.93 -2.51
N GLN A 123 -8.97 2.00 -1.71
CA GLN A 123 -10.15 2.87 -1.69
C GLN A 123 -10.26 3.65 -3.00
N PHE A 124 -9.13 4.16 -3.50
CA PHE A 124 -9.08 4.92 -4.74
C PHE A 124 -9.45 4.05 -5.95
N LEU A 125 -8.91 2.84 -6.06
CA LEU A 125 -9.23 1.89 -7.13
C LEU A 125 -10.72 1.49 -7.09
N LYS A 126 -11.29 1.29 -5.89
CA LYS A 126 -12.73 1.04 -5.74
C LYS A 126 -13.56 2.21 -6.28
N THR A 127 -13.15 3.46 -6.05
CA THR A 127 -13.78 4.64 -6.63
C THR A 127 -13.69 4.64 -8.16
N LEU A 128 -12.51 4.36 -8.74
CA LEU A 128 -12.35 4.28 -10.20
C LEU A 128 -13.24 3.21 -10.83
N ILE A 129 -13.47 2.07 -10.15
CA ILE A 129 -14.41 1.05 -10.62
C ILE A 129 -15.85 1.56 -10.57
N LYS A 130 -16.23 2.20 -9.46
CA LYS A 130 -17.58 2.76 -9.30
C LYS A 130 -17.89 3.84 -10.35
N GLU A 131 -16.90 4.64 -10.71
CA GLU A 131 -16.99 5.65 -11.77
C GLU A 131 -16.93 5.05 -13.19
N GLY A 132 -16.72 3.75 -13.34
CA GLY A 132 -16.61 3.08 -14.64
C GLY A 132 -15.29 3.35 -15.38
N LYS A 133 -14.34 4.07 -14.77
CA LYS A 133 -13.01 4.36 -15.33
C LYS A 133 -12.10 3.14 -15.32
N LEU A 134 -12.21 2.32 -14.28
CA LEU A 134 -11.50 1.05 -14.18
C LEU A 134 -12.51 -0.08 -14.32
N LYS A 135 -12.38 -0.90 -15.35
CA LYS A 135 -13.12 -2.17 -15.43
C LYS A 135 -12.20 -3.25 -14.92
N VAL A 136 -12.67 -4.13 -14.05
CA VAL A 136 -11.97 -5.35 -13.63
C VAL A 136 -12.94 -6.47 -13.91
N GLU A 137 -12.64 -7.24 -14.96
CA GLU A 137 -13.49 -8.33 -15.43
C GLU A 137 -12.56 -9.49 -15.79
N GLY A 138 -12.66 -10.54 -14.97
CA GLY A 138 -12.38 -11.97 -15.20
C GLY A 138 -11.14 -12.44 -15.97
N GLY A 139 -10.79 -13.72 -15.73
CA GLY A 139 -9.88 -14.50 -16.57
C GLY A 139 -8.63 -14.98 -15.83
N THR A 140 -7.71 -14.08 -15.49
CA THR A 140 -6.36 -14.45 -14.98
C THR A 140 -6.38 -15.16 -13.63
N TYR A 141 -7.33 -14.80 -12.75
CA TYR A 141 -7.43 -15.34 -11.39
C TYR A 141 -8.67 -16.21 -11.19
N LYS A 142 -9.39 -16.54 -12.27
CA LYS A 142 -10.62 -17.32 -12.20
C LYS A 142 -10.38 -18.67 -11.54
N GLY A 143 -11.08 -18.94 -10.44
CA GLY A 143 -10.96 -20.20 -9.69
C GLY A 143 -9.69 -20.34 -8.86
N LYS A 144 -8.81 -19.31 -8.83
CA LYS A 144 -7.67 -19.30 -7.91
C LYS A 144 -8.11 -18.94 -6.51
N ARG A 145 -7.51 -19.60 -5.52
CA ARG A 145 -7.71 -19.26 -4.11
C ARG A 145 -6.78 -18.14 -3.67
N ILE A 146 -7.36 -17.06 -3.19
CA ILE A 146 -6.64 -15.89 -2.69
C ILE A 146 -7.03 -15.67 -1.23
N THR A 147 -6.06 -15.54 -0.34
CA THR A 147 -6.28 -15.05 1.02
C THR A 147 -5.78 -13.63 1.17
N PHE A 148 -6.39 -12.84 2.05
CA PHE A 148 -6.03 -11.44 2.25
C PHE A 148 -5.41 -11.20 3.63
N HIS A 149 -4.19 -10.66 3.65
CA HIS A 149 -3.55 -10.15 4.85
C HIS A 149 -4.04 -8.72 5.13
N ASP A 150 -4.84 -8.54 6.18
CA ASP A 150 -5.28 -7.23 6.67
C ASP A 150 -4.12 -6.40 7.26
N PRO A 151 -3.65 -5.31 6.60
CA PRO A 151 -2.65 -4.45 7.19
C PRO A 151 -3.23 -3.71 8.40
N CYS A 152 -2.49 -3.67 9.51
CA CYS A 152 -2.96 -3.11 10.78
C CYS A 152 -3.38 -1.63 10.67
N TYR A 153 -2.61 -0.80 9.96
CA TYR A 153 -2.93 0.61 9.75
C TYR A 153 -4.12 0.83 8.82
N LEU A 154 -4.37 -0.08 7.88
CA LEU A 154 -5.52 0.03 6.98
C LEU A 154 -6.81 -0.41 7.70
N GLY A 155 -6.75 -1.57 8.35
CA GLY A 155 -7.86 -2.19 9.07
C GLY A 155 -8.07 -1.59 10.47
N ARG A 156 -7.29 -2.01 11.46
CA ARG A 156 -7.53 -1.64 12.87
C ARG A 156 -7.49 -0.13 13.12
N ALA A 157 -6.55 0.59 12.52
CA ALA A 157 -6.40 2.03 12.78
C ALA A 157 -7.38 2.89 11.97
N ASN A 158 -7.83 2.44 10.79
CA ASN A 158 -8.61 3.27 9.87
C ASN A 158 -9.92 2.65 9.39
N SER A 159 -10.29 1.47 9.89
CA SER A 159 -11.53 0.73 9.60
C SER A 159 -11.77 0.43 8.11
N VAL A 160 -10.70 0.31 7.31
CA VAL A 160 -10.80 -0.02 5.88
C VAL A 160 -10.58 -1.53 5.70
N PHE A 161 -11.68 -2.28 5.71
CA PHE A 161 -11.65 -3.74 5.52
C PHE A 161 -12.18 -4.20 4.17
N GLU A 162 -13.25 -3.57 3.68
CA GLU A 162 -13.98 -4.10 2.52
C GLU A 162 -13.41 -3.62 1.18
N ALA A 163 -12.81 -2.43 1.12
CA ALA A 163 -12.20 -1.92 -0.12
C ALA A 163 -11.21 -2.90 -0.81
N PRO A 164 -10.22 -3.51 -0.12
CA PRO A 164 -9.36 -4.52 -0.74
C PRO A 164 -10.12 -5.80 -1.15
N ARG A 165 -11.14 -6.21 -0.39
CA ARG A 165 -11.88 -7.46 -0.62
C ARG A 165 -12.79 -7.36 -1.83
N ASP A 166 -13.50 -6.25 -1.95
CA ASP A 166 -14.34 -5.95 -3.11
C ASP A 166 -13.51 -6.00 -4.40
N LEU A 167 -12.27 -5.47 -4.35
CA LEU A 167 -11.35 -5.50 -5.48
C LEU A 167 -10.90 -6.93 -5.82
N ILE A 168 -10.55 -7.74 -4.83
CA ILE A 168 -10.13 -9.13 -5.03
C ILE A 168 -11.28 -9.96 -5.62
N GLN A 169 -12.50 -9.79 -5.11
CA GLN A 169 -13.67 -10.50 -5.60
C GLN A 169 -14.02 -10.17 -7.05
N LYS A 170 -13.69 -8.96 -7.54
CA LYS A 170 -13.86 -8.59 -8.95
C LYS A 170 -12.91 -9.30 -9.92
N LEU A 171 -11.90 -10.02 -9.41
CA LEU A 171 -10.94 -10.79 -10.22
C LEU A 171 -11.42 -12.21 -10.55
N ASP A 172 -12.67 -12.57 -10.23
CA ASP A 172 -13.22 -13.94 -10.28
C ASP A 172 -12.44 -14.96 -9.43
N ALA A 173 -11.72 -14.48 -8.42
CA ALA A 173 -10.98 -15.30 -7.47
C ALA A 173 -11.87 -15.79 -6.32
N GLU A 174 -11.54 -16.96 -5.77
CA GLU A 174 -12.12 -17.44 -4.51
C GLU A 174 -11.38 -16.77 -3.34
N LEU A 175 -11.99 -15.75 -2.73
CA LEU A 175 -11.46 -15.12 -1.52
C LEU A 175 -11.69 -16.03 -0.30
N VAL A 176 -10.61 -16.54 0.28
CA VAL A 176 -10.61 -17.37 1.49
C VAL A 176 -9.97 -16.61 2.65
N GLU A 177 -10.72 -16.37 3.72
CA GLU A 177 -10.21 -15.63 4.87
C GLU A 177 -9.34 -16.52 5.78
N MET A 178 -8.28 -15.93 6.33
CA MET A 178 -7.58 -16.51 7.48
C MET A 178 -8.48 -16.49 8.72
N LYS A 179 -8.24 -17.40 9.67
CA LYS A 179 -8.97 -17.47 10.94
C LYS A 179 -8.95 -16.13 11.68
N SER A 180 -7.80 -15.47 11.68
CA SER A 180 -7.57 -14.15 12.25
C SER A 180 -7.59 -13.13 11.10
N CYS A 181 -8.73 -12.50 10.88
CA CYS A 181 -8.91 -11.47 9.85
C CYS A 181 -9.62 -10.23 10.41
N ARG A 182 -9.67 -9.17 9.59
CA ARG A 182 -10.26 -7.87 9.93
C ARG A 182 -9.69 -7.30 11.23
N ALA A 183 -10.55 -6.87 12.16
CA ALA A 183 -10.14 -6.32 13.44
C ALA A 183 -9.31 -7.30 14.29
N LYS A 184 -9.47 -8.62 14.07
CA LYS A 184 -8.71 -9.67 14.76
C LYS A 184 -7.47 -10.13 13.98
N GLY A 185 -7.14 -9.48 12.86
CA GLY A 185 -5.99 -9.85 12.03
C GLY A 185 -4.67 -9.78 12.78
N LEU A 186 -3.87 -10.84 12.72
CA LEU A 186 -2.52 -10.84 13.28
C LEU A 186 -1.59 -9.93 12.47
N CYS A 187 -0.65 -9.28 13.16
CA CYS A 187 0.33 -8.37 12.55
C CYS A 187 1.27 -9.14 11.60
N CYS A 188 1.84 -8.46 10.61
CA CYS A 188 2.92 -9.02 9.78
C CYS A 188 4.30 -8.98 10.46
N GLY A 189 4.46 -8.25 11.56
CA GLY A 189 5.72 -8.12 12.29
C GLY A 189 6.54 -6.85 11.96
N ALA A 190 6.30 -6.15 10.86
CA ALA A 190 7.12 -4.98 10.47
C ALA A 190 6.78 -3.65 11.20
N GLY A 191 5.56 -3.53 11.74
CA GLY A 191 5.08 -2.27 12.33
C GLY A 191 5.81 -1.89 13.61
N GLY A 192 5.66 -0.64 14.06
CA GLY A 192 6.31 -0.20 15.31
C GLY A 192 7.84 -0.11 15.19
N ALA A 193 8.36 0.21 14.00
CA ALA A 193 9.78 0.20 13.64
C ALA A 193 10.51 -1.15 13.76
N GLN A 194 9.78 -2.25 14.00
CA GLN A 194 10.33 -3.60 14.12
C GLN A 194 11.08 -4.06 12.86
N MET A 195 10.68 -3.57 11.68
CA MET A 195 11.38 -3.86 10.42
C MET A 195 12.85 -3.37 10.38
N PHE A 196 13.23 -2.43 11.24
CA PHE A 196 14.55 -1.77 11.21
C PHE A 196 15.43 -2.13 12.39
N LYS A 197 15.06 -3.15 13.17
CA LYS A 197 15.86 -3.66 14.27
C LYS A 197 15.81 -5.19 14.29
N ASP A 198 16.70 -5.78 15.09
CA ASP A 198 16.65 -7.21 15.35
C ASP A 198 15.34 -7.57 16.07
N ALA A 199 14.87 -8.79 15.80
CA ALA A 199 13.69 -9.31 16.44
C ALA A 199 13.88 -9.42 17.96
N GLU A 200 12.81 -9.09 18.68
CA GLU A 200 12.76 -9.26 20.13
C GLU A 200 12.81 -10.75 20.51
N THR A 201 13.24 -11.05 21.73
CA THR A 201 13.26 -12.44 22.22
C THR A 201 11.87 -13.08 22.18
N GLY A 202 11.76 -14.27 21.61
CA GLY A 202 10.53 -15.04 21.56
C GLY A 202 10.76 -16.44 20.99
N GLU A 203 9.73 -17.27 20.99
CA GLU A 203 9.78 -18.63 20.46
C GLU A 203 9.62 -18.68 18.92
N LYS A 204 9.03 -17.63 18.34
CA LYS A 204 8.71 -17.58 16.92
C LYS A 204 8.53 -16.14 16.43
N GLU A 205 9.05 -15.87 15.24
CA GLU A 205 8.83 -14.61 14.54
C GLU A 205 7.36 -14.40 14.16
N ILE A 206 6.89 -13.15 14.30
CA ILE A 206 5.49 -12.79 14.03
C ILE A 206 5.12 -13.06 12.57
N ASN A 207 6.00 -12.75 11.62
CA ASN A 207 5.72 -13.00 10.20
C ASN A 207 5.65 -14.50 9.87
N VAL A 208 6.44 -15.34 10.55
CA VAL A 208 6.43 -16.79 10.37
C VAL A 208 5.13 -17.39 10.90
N GLU A 209 4.68 -16.95 12.09
CA GLU A 209 3.38 -17.36 12.65
C GLU A 209 2.22 -16.92 11.74
N ARG A 210 2.20 -15.65 11.34
CA ARG A 210 1.16 -15.13 10.46
C ARG A 210 1.14 -15.84 9.10
N THR A 211 2.30 -16.19 8.57
CA THR A 211 2.37 -16.87 7.28
C THR A 211 1.93 -18.34 7.37
N ALA A 212 2.18 -19.02 8.49
CA ALA A 212 1.64 -20.36 8.72
C ALA A 212 0.11 -20.38 8.62
N GLU A 213 -0.55 -19.43 9.29
CA GLU A 213 -2.00 -19.27 9.22
C GLU A 213 -2.50 -18.96 7.78
N ALA A 214 -1.74 -18.17 7.02
CA ALA A 214 -2.06 -17.91 5.61
C ALA A 214 -1.97 -19.18 4.76
N ILE A 215 -0.95 -20.02 4.98
CA ILE A 215 -0.76 -21.30 4.27
C ILE A 215 -1.88 -22.29 4.60
N GLU A 216 -2.38 -22.32 5.84
CA GLU A 216 -3.49 -23.20 6.26
C GLU A 216 -4.77 -22.99 5.44
N THR A 217 -4.98 -21.77 4.90
CA THR A 217 -6.12 -21.49 4.01
C THR A 217 -6.04 -22.22 2.67
N LYS A 218 -4.87 -22.80 2.34
CA LYS A 218 -4.55 -23.43 1.06
C LYS A 218 -4.67 -22.47 -0.13
N ALA A 219 -4.51 -21.16 0.10
CA ALA A 219 -4.48 -20.17 -0.96
C ALA A 219 -3.23 -20.30 -1.83
N GLU A 220 -3.38 -20.06 -3.14
CA GLU A 220 -2.25 -19.94 -4.08
C GLU A 220 -1.62 -18.54 -4.01
N ILE A 221 -2.38 -17.56 -3.52
CA ILE A 221 -1.94 -16.17 -3.43
C ILE A 221 -2.30 -15.59 -2.06
N ILE A 222 -1.33 -14.96 -1.42
CA ILE A 222 -1.54 -14.08 -0.27
C ILE A 222 -1.57 -12.65 -0.82
N ALA A 223 -2.76 -12.08 -0.90
CA ALA A 223 -2.97 -10.69 -1.23
C ALA A 223 -2.66 -9.81 -0.01
N ALA A 224 -1.91 -8.74 -0.21
CA ALA A 224 -1.67 -7.70 0.78
C ALA A 224 -2.02 -6.33 0.19
N ALA A 225 -2.10 -5.32 1.06
CA ALA A 225 -2.38 -3.94 0.68
C ALA A 225 -1.38 -3.00 1.37
N CYS A 226 -0.15 -3.46 1.54
CA CYS A 226 0.91 -2.78 2.27
C CYS A 226 2.28 -3.30 1.80
N PRO A 227 3.22 -2.41 1.43
CA PRO A 227 4.57 -2.80 1.04
C PRO A 227 5.29 -3.60 2.14
N PHE A 228 5.23 -3.15 3.39
CA PHE A 228 5.88 -3.83 4.50
C PHE A 228 5.28 -5.22 4.76
N CYS A 229 3.95 -5.34 4.75
CA CYS A 229 3.30 -6.65 4.88
C CYS A 229 3.71 -7.58 3.74
N THR A 230 3.83 -7.07 2.52
CA THR A 230 4.25 -7.86 1.36
C THR A 230 5.65 -8.42 1.55
N THR A 231 6.60 -7.60 2.03
CA THR A 231 7.96 -8.07 2.37
C THR A 231 7.93 -9.13 3.46
N MET A 232 7.29 -8.85 4.60
CA MET A 232 7.27 -9.78 5.74
C MET A 232 6.61 -11.12 5.40
N MET A 233 5.49 -11.11 4.66
CA MET A 233 4.82 -12.33 4.24
C MET A 233 5.64 -13.08 3.19
N THR A 234 6.36 -12.38 2.32
CA THR A 234 7.29 -13.02 1.36
C THR A 234 8.40 -13.77 2.10
N ASP A 235 8.98 -13.16 3.14
CA ASP A 235 10.02 -13.80 3.94
C ASP A 235 9.47 -14.96 4.78
N GLY A 236 8.25 -14.84 5.29
CA GLY A 236 7.55 -15.95 5.93
C GLY A 236 7.31 -17.13 4.98
N ILE A 237 6.97 -16.88 3.71
CA ILE A 237 6.78 -17.94 2.70
C ILE A 237 8.11 -18.66 2.41
N LYS A 238 9.22 -17.92 2.33
CA LYS A 238 10.56 -18.50 2.19
C LYS A 238 10.95 -19.36 3.39
N HIS A 239 10.67 -18.88 4.60
CA HIS A 239 10.92 -19.65 5.82
C HIS A 239 10.20 -21.01 5.80
N HIS A 240 8.95 -21.04 5.32
CA HIS A 240 8.15 -22.26 5.18
C HIS A 240 8.44 -23.07 3.90
N LYS A 241 9.39 -22.63 3.06
CA LYS A 241 9.75 -23.26 1.78
C LYS A 241 8.55 -23.46 0.84
N GLN A 242 7.67 -22.46 0.75
CA GLN A 242 6.45 -22.50 -0.05
C GLN A 242 6.50 -21.58 -1.29
N GLU A 243 7.67 -21.06 -1.68
CA GLU A 243 7.83 -20.04 -2.74
C GLU A 243 7.33 -20.51 -4.11
N GLU A 244 7.43 -21.80 -4.41
CA GLU A 244 6.96 -22.38 -5.67
C GLU A 244 5.43 -22.49 -5.74
N ARG A 245 4.77 -22.54 -4.57
CA ARG A 245 3.33 -22.81 -4.45
C ARG A 245 2.51 -21.55 -4.16
N VAL A 246 3.01 -20.66 -3.30
CA VAL A 246 2.25 -19.52 -2.78
C VAL A 246 2.93 -18.22 -3.16
N LYS A 247 2.21 -17.35 -3.88
CA LYS A 247 2.71 -16.03 -4.27
C LYS A 247 2.20 -14.96 -3.32
N VAL A 248 3.05 -14.01 -2.95
CA VAL A 248 2.65 -12.82 -2.18
C VAL A 248 2.55 -11.63 -3.12
N MET A 249 1.36 -11.02 -3.21
CA MET A 249 1.07 -9.96 -4.18
C MET A 249 0.30 -8.82 -3.53
N ASP A 250 0.57 -7.58 -3.95
CA ASP A 250 -0.27 -6.45 -3.58
C ASP A 250 -1.55 -6.42 -4.45
N VAL A 251 -2.65 -5.90 -3.91
CA VAL A 251 -3.93 -5.75 -4.64
C VAL A 251 -3.75 -4.96 -5.94
N ALA A 252 -2.90 -3.93 -5.98
CA ALA A 252 -2.60 -3.19 -7.21
C ALA A 252 -1.91 -4.07 -8.26
N GLU A 253 -1.03 -4.99 -7.86
CA GLU A 253 -0.38 -5.93 -8.79
C GLU A 253 -1.38 -6.94 -9.36
N LEU A 254 -2.30 -7.44 -8.53
CA LEU A 254 -3.36 -8.34 -8.98
C LEU A 254 -4.24 -7.67 -10.04
N ILE A 255 -4.65 -6.43 -9.81
CA ILE A 255 -5.48 -5.68 -10.76
C ILE A 255 -4.71 -5.38 -12.04
N ALA A 256 -3.46 -4.93 -11.94
CA ALA A 256 -2.65 -4.62 -13.12
C ALA A 256 -2.43 -5.86 -14.01
N ASN A 257 -2.16 -7.02 -13.39
CA ASN A 257 -1.96 -8.27 -14.11
C ASN A 257 -3.26 -8.83 -14.72
N ALA A 258 -4.41 -8.65 -14.07
CA ALA A 258 -5.69 -9.09 -14.63
C ALA A 258 -6.10 -8.32 -15.89
N LYS A 259 -5.52 -7.15 -16.13
CA LYS A 259 -5.75 -6.33 -17.31
C LYS A 259 -4.58 -6.33 -18.29
N ASP A 260 -3.58 -7.18 -18.07
CA ASP A 260 -2.36 -7.25 -18.89
C ASP A 260 -1.71 -5.87 -19.13
N LEU A 261 -1.73 -5.01 -18.09
CA LEU A 261 -1.15 -3.65 -18.12
C LEU A 261 0.38 -3.65 -18.01
#